data_AF-A0A015K970-F1
#
_entry.id   AF-A0A015K970-F1
#
_cell.length_a   1.000
_cell.length_b   1.000
_cell.length_c   1.000
_cell.angle_alpha   90.00
_cell.angle_beta   90.00
_cell.angle_gamma   90.00
#
_symmetry.space_group_name_H-M   'P 1'
#
loop_
_entity.id
_entity.type
_entity.pdbx_description
1 polymer ?
#
loop_
_entity_poly.entity_id
_entity_poly.type
_entity_poly.pdbx_seq_one_letter_code
_entity_poly.pdbx_strand_id
1 'polypeptide(L)'
;MSTSANPSTEVVEGYDAEQLITFLKGKDFGLKNKEYKIFRRERINGRQFLKLTRERLLTHPYNFPGGPTEDLEDLIDELNKQRLLSQEQVLSCVPLPIEYHPNIISQQSITYSGDQFPGEIRLWDDLFEEVNNFHFDNEPKFGRPQFIDFSDCINEEDIRIAFYCNICKVLNVLLPDYEFSRQSVPIAGKPDFSAMFSFEFIAPIEIKSEHILQLFRLDGEQTFLYFDQKNQRYEMTHARDVIRQIFTYMKESQLQYGVLSTYQHHWFLRRPADEPSVLYISKTLPIQSQSPPVLKTYAYMVQVLCADSFSRNPVITTDKRNKHSVSYFESTTKSTKGRKTVIASKKKPSPSTNEKMQIPIQDFSFADFKYKSILGQGRSGKTLLCEFRGNTIALKCTDLSKNPHVLKEMQQEVNIYKILSDIQGIHIPNLLCYGFYGGMYYAIGMTLVGSALNNYKRITERQRVMGLLALNAIHDRGVLHNDIREANILLDDTNDVVYLIDFGMSRIHCDVRSFDEEKRKLTNLLDHYTY
;
A
#
# COMPACT_ATOMS: atom_id res chain seq x y z
N MET A 1 -54.26 4.89 0.13
CA MET A 1 -52.98 4.52 0.77
C MET A 1 -52.87 3.01 0.78
N SER A 2 -51.82 2.44 0.19
CA SER A 2 -51.35 1.07 0.47
C SER A 2 -49.97 0.85 -0.16
N THR A 3 -48.97 1.61 0.28
CA THR A 3 -47.57 1.24 0.06
C THR A 3 -47.21 0.12 1.03
N SER A 4 -47.72 -1.10 0.78
CA SER A 4 -47.25 -2.29 1.50
C SER A 4 -45.92 -2.71 0.88
N ALA A 5 -44.83 -2.41 1.60
CA ALA A 5 -43.53 -2.99 1.30
C ALA A 5 -43.63 -4.53 1.23
N ASN A 6 -42.75 -5.17 0.46
CA ASN A 6 -42.69 -6.62 0.45
C ASN A 6 -42.45 -7.17 1.88
N PRO A 7 -43.10 -8.28 2.26
CA PRO A 7 -42.72 -9.02 3.46
C PRO A 7 -41.27 -9.50 3.31
N SER A 8 -40.53 -9.63 4.41
CA SER A 8 -39.13 -10.05 4.35
C SER A 8 -38.98 -11.48 3.82
N THR A 9 -37.78 -11.83 3.34
CA THR A 9 -37.47 -13.18 2.85
C THR A 9 -37.84 -14.26 3.85
N GLU A 10 -37.60 -14.03 5.14
CA GLU A 10 -37.85 -14.98 6.23
C GLU A 10 -39.35 -15.21 6.43
N VAL A 11 -40.16 -14.14 6.31
CA VAL A 11 -41.63 -14.23 6.36
C VAL A 11 -42.15 -15.04 5.17
N VAL A 12 -41.62 -14.78 3.95
CA VAL A 12 -41.99 -15.55 2.76
C VAL A 12 -41.50 -17.00 2.85
N GLU A 13 -40.28 -17.28 3.32
CA GLU A 13 -39.74 -18.64 3.47
C GLU A 13 -40.60 -19.51 4.41
N GLY A 14 -41.26 -18.88 5.39
CA GLY A 14 -42.22 -19.50 6.31
C GLY A 14 -43.62 -19.76 5.75
N TYR A 15 -43.98 -19.26 4.56
CA TYR A 15 -45.32 -19.44 3.99
C TYR A 15 -45.60 -20.89 3.57
N ASP A 16 -46.77 -21.40 3.93
CA ASP A 16 -47.37 -22.56 3.26
C ASP A 16 -47.83 -22.23 1.82
N ALA A 17 -48.31 -23.23 1.09
CA ALA A 17 -48.70 -23.06 -0.30
C ALA A 17 -49.91 -22.13 -0.51
N GLU A 18 -50.86 -22.05 0.43
CA GLU A 18 -52.03 -21.17 0.34
C GLU A 18 -51.69 -19.73 0.76
N GLN A 19 -50.83 -19.56 1.77
CA GLN A 19 -50.27 -18.27 2.16
C GLN A 19 -49.45 -17.67 1.01
N LEU A 20 -48.57 -18.46 0.38
CA LEU A 20 -47.81 -18.05 -0.80
C LEU A 20 -48.74 -17.64 -1.95
N ILE A 21 -49.75 -18.44 -2.29
CA ILE A 21 -50.70 -18.10 -3.36
C ILE A 21 -51.49 -16.83 -3.04
N THR A 22 -51.82 -16.60 -1.77
CA THR A 22 -52.52 -15.38 -1.32
C THR A 22 -51.63 -14.15 -1.48
N PHE A 23 -50.35 -14.26 -1.11
CA PHE A 23 -49.34 -13.22 -1.34
C PHE A 23 -49.16 -12.91 -2.83
N LEU A 24 -48.96 -13.93 -3.68
CA LEU A 24 -48.78 -13.75 -5.13
C LEU A 24 -50.02 -13.15 -5.82
N LYS A 25 -51.23 -13.50 -5.37
CA LYS A 25 -52.47 -12.85 -5.84
C LYS A 25 -52.53 -11.35 -5.51
N GLY A 26 -51.88 -10.91 -4.44
CA GLY A 26 -51.78 -9.51 -4.07
C GLY A 26 -50.78 -8.69 -4.91
N LYS A 27 -50.08 -9.32 -5.87
CA LYS A 27 -49.04 -8.69 -6.70
C LYS A 27 -49.42 -8.45 -8.17
N ASP A 28 -50.53 -9.02 -8.63
CA ASP A 28 -51.10 -8.82 -9.97
C ASP A 28 -50.16 -9.13 -11.16
N PHE A 29 -49.29 -10.15 -11.03
CA PHE A 29 -48.39 -10.65 -12.10
C PHE A 29 -49.10 -11.35 -13.27
N GLY A 30 -50.37 -11.05 -13.56
CA GLY A 30 -51.14 -11.66 -14.65
C GLY A 30 -51.37 -13.19 -14.57
N LEU A 31 -50.94 -13.85 -13.49
CA LEU A 31 -51.11 -15.29 -13.25
C LEU A 31 -52.60 -15.67 -13.19
N LYS A 32 -52.99 -16.72 -13.90
CA LYS A 32 -54.39 -17.19 -13.96
C LYS A 32 -54.61 -18.34 -12.98
N ASN A 33 -55.87 -18.76 -12.85
CA ASN A 33 -56.26 -19.87 -11.98
C ASN A 33 -55.61 -21.22 -12.34
N LYS A 34 -55.00 -21.38 -13.53
CA LYS A 34 -54.26 -22.61 -13.88
C LYS A 34 -52.87 -22.63 -13.23
N GLU A 35 -52.15 -21.50 -13.22
CA GLU A 35 -50.84 -21.36 -12.59
C GLU A 35 -50.95 -21.53 -11.07
N TYR A 36 -51.94 -20.88 -10.43
CA TYR A 36 -52.22 -21.09 -9.00
C TYR A 36 -52.65 -22.52 -8.63
N LYS A 37 -53.16 -23.32 -9.58
CA LYS A 37 -53.41 -24.76 -9.36
C LYS A 37 -52.12 -25.58 -9.45
N ILE A 38 -51.14 -25.15 -10.24
CA ILE A 38 -49.83 -25.79 -10.32
C ILE A 38 -49.06 -25.59 -9.01
N PHE A 39 -49.00 -24.38 -8.44
CA PHE A 39 -48.41 -24.14 -7.12
C PHE A 39 -48.98 -25.08 -6.03
N ARG A 40 -50.30 -25.33 -6.03
CA ARG A 40 -50.95 -26.31 -5.13
C ARG A 40 -50.56 -27.75 -5.45
N ARG A 41 -50.61 -28.15 -6.72
CA ARG A 41 -50.36 -29.53 -7.17
C ARG A 41 -48.93 -29.97 -6.90
N GLU A 42 -47.97 -29.11 -7.20
CA GLU A 42 -46.53 -29.32 -6.93
C GLU A 42 -46.16 -29.02 -5.46
N ARG A 43 -47.14 -28.63 -4.63
CA ARG A 43 -47.01 -28.32 -3.20
C ARG A 43 -45.94 -27.29 -2.86
N ILE A 44 -45.81 -26.27 -3.69
CA ILE A 44 -44.79 -25.22 -3.55
C ILE A 44 -45.14 -24.32 -2.37
N ASN A 45 -44.37 -24.45 -1.30
CA ASN A 45 -44.33 -23.51 -0.18
C ASN A 45 -43.32 -22.37 -0.46
N GLY A 46 -43.28 -21.36 0.41
CA GLY A 46 -42.42 -20.20 0.22
C GLY A 46 -40.93 -20.52 0.13
N ARG A 47 -40.45 -21.51 0.90
CA ARG A 47 -39.06 -22.00 0.81
C ARG A 47 -38.71 -22.66 -0.54
N GLN A 48 -39.69 -23.30 -1.19
CA GLN A 48 -39.50 -23.85 -2.54
C GLN A 48 -39.63 -22.77 -3.61
N PHE A 49 -40.53 -21.80 -3.41
CA PHE A 49 -40.73 -20.65 -4.28
C PHE A 49 -39.45 -19.82 -4.45
N LEU A 50 -38.78 -19.47 -3.36
CA LEU A 50 -37.50 -18.74 -3.36
C LEU A 50 -36.33 -19.49 -4.03
N LYS A 51 -36.55 -20.74 -4.48
CA LYS A 51 -35.60 -21.61 -5.22
C LYS A 51 -36.08 -21.93 -6.64
N LEU A 52 -37.12 -21.26 -7.14
CA LEU A 52 -37.50 -21.34 -8.54
C LEU A 52 -36.62 -20.39 -9.34
N THR A 53 -36.32 -20.78 -10.58
CA THR A 53 -35.60 -19.98 -11.56
C THR A 53 -36.49 -19.82 -12.79
N ARG A 54 -36.19 -18.85 -13.66
CA ARG A 54 -36.85 -18.68 -14.96
C ARG A 54 -36.96 -19.98 -15.75
N GLU A 55 -35.85 -20.71 -15.85
CA GLU A 55 -35.79 -22.01 -16.53
C GLU A 55 -36.79 -23.01 -15.93
N ARG A 56 -36.84 -23.15 -14.60
CA ARG A 56 -37.78 -24.07 -13.93
C ARG A 56 -39.23 -23.64 -14.12
N LEU A 57 -39.53 -22.35 -14.13
CA LEU A 57 -40.88 -21.82 -14.34
C LEU A 57 -41.35 -22.01 -15.79
N LEU A 58 -40.48 -21.84 -16.79
CA LEU A 58 -40.78 -22.05 -18.20
C LEU A 58 -40.93 -23.54 -18.60
N THR A 59 -40.28 -24.45 -17.87
CA THR A 59 -40.24 -25.89 -18.19
C THR A 59 -41.28 -26.72 -17.42
N HIS A 60 -41.42 -28.00 -17.78
CA HIS A 60 -42.29 -28.95 -17.08
C HIS A 60 -41.79 -29.21 -15.64
N PRO A 61 -42.65 -29.25 -14.61
CA PRO A 61 -44.12 -29.33 -14.65
C PRO A 61 -44.88 -27.98 -14.70
N TYR A 62 -44.17 -26.84 -14.68
CA TYR A 62 -44.77 -25.52 -14.51
C TYR A 62 -45.32 -24.95 -15.83
N ASN A 63 -44.49 -24.83 -16.86
CA ASN A 63 -44.87 -24.33 -18.20
C ASN A 63 -45.58 -22.96 -18.14
N PHE A 64 -45.05 -22.02 -17.35
CA PHE A 64 -45.63 -20.69 -17.17
C PHE A 64 -45.39 -19.81 -18.43
N PRO A 65 -46.25 -18.81 -18.69
CA PRO A 65 -46.02 -17.86 -19.77
C PRO A 65 -44.83 -16.94 -19.45
N GLY A 66 -44.13 -16.45 -20.49
CA GLY A 66 -42.89 -15.68 -20.35
C GLY A 66 -42.99 -14.44 -19.45
N GLY A 67 -43.94 -13.53 -19.70
CA GLY A 67 -44.10 -12.30 -18.90
C GLY A 67 -44.29 -12.55 -17.40
N PRO A 68 -45.33 -13.30 -16.98
CA PRO A 68 -45.51 -13.70 -15.57
C PRO A 68 -44.36 -14.52 -14.98
N THR A 69 -43.48 -15.10 -15.80
CA THR A 69 -42.26 -15.76 -15.33
C THR A 69 -41.15 -14.76 -15.00
N GLU A 70 -41.03 -13.70 -15.80
CA GLU A 70 -40.12 -12.57 -15.58
C GLU A 70 -40.50 -11.80 -14.32
N ASP A 71 -41.80 -11.45 -14.16
CA ASP A 71 -42.30 -10.80 -12.94
C ASP A 71 -42.05 -11.62 -11.66
N LEU A 72 -42.14 -12.95 -11.76
CA LEU A 72 -41.87 -13.87 -10.65
C LEU A 72 -40.36 -14.03 -10.38
N GLU A 73 -39.53 -14.02 -11.41
CA GLU A 73 -38.06 -14.01 -11.29
C GLU A 73 -37.60 -12.74 -10.57
N ASP A 74 -38.07 -11.57 -11.02
CA ASP A 74 -37.77 -10.28 -10.40
C ASP A 74 -38.17 -10.23 -8.91
N LEU A 75 -39.36 -10.75 -8.55
CA LEU A 75 -39.79 -10.83 -7.15
C LEU A 75 -38.93 -11.82 -6.34
N ILE A 76 -38.60 -12.99 -6.89
CA ILE A 76 -37.75 -13.98 -6.21
C ILE A 76 -36.37 -13.37 -5.95
N ASP A 77 -35.83 -12.63 -6.91
CA ASP A 77 -34.55 -11.92 -6.78
C ASP A 77 -34.63 -10.75 -5.79
N GLU A 78 -35.70 -9.95 -5.80
CA GLU A 78 -35.92 -8.88 -4.81
C GLU A 78 -35.97 -9.45 -3.39
N LEU A 79 -36.72 -10.54 -3.19
CA LEU A 79 -36.82 -11.22 -1.90
C LEU A 79 -35.50 -11.88 -1.50
N ASN A 80 -34.80 -12.56 -2.41
CA ASN A 80 -33.51 -13.18 -2.10
C ASN A 80 -32.39 -12.15 -1.84
N LYS A 81 -32.47 -10.93 -2.40
CA LYS A 81 -31.56 -9.81 -2.07
C LYS A 81 -31.70 -9.32 -0.62
N GLN A 82 -32.86 -9.50 0.01
CA GLN A 82 -33.09 -9.17 1.43
C GLN A 82 -32.52 -10.22 2.40
N ARG A 83 -32.19 -11.43 1.91
CA ARG A 83 -31.77 -12.56 2.76
C ARG A 83 -30.44 -12.28 3.45
N LEU A 84 -30.41 -12.46 4.76
CA LEU A 84 -29.16 -12.47 5.52
C LEU A 84 -28.41 -13.81 5.33
N LEU A 85 -27.13 -13.70 4.98
CA LEU A 85 -26.19 -14.78 4.67
C LEU A 85 -25.18 -14.97 5.82
N SER A 86 -24.64 -16.17 6.00
CA SER A 86 -23.47 -16.37 6.88
C SER A 86 -22.20 -15.76 6.28
N GLN A 87 -21.14 -15.57 7.08
CA GLN A 87 -19.86 -15.09 6.56
C GLN A 87 -19.34 -15.98 5.41
N GLU A 88 -19.35 -17.30 5.57
CA GLU A 88 -19.00 -18.28 4.53
C GLU A 88 -19.79 -18.07 3.22
N GLN A 89 -21.10 -17.80 3.31
CA GLN A 89 -21.96 -17.56 2.15
C GLN A 89 -21.68 -16.23 1.45
N VAL A 90 -21.31 -15.17 2.19
CA VAL A 90 -20.88 -13.91 1.55
C VAL A 90 -19.49 -14.06 0.94
N LEU A 91 -18.55 -14.70 1.63
CA LEU A 91 -17.22 -14.99 1.10
C LEU A 91 -17.26 -15.91 -0.13
N SER A 92 -18.34 -16.66 -0.33
CA SER A 92 -18.62 -17.44 -1.54
C SER A 92 -19.30 -16.65 -2.67
N CYS A 93 -19.62 -15.37 -2.49
CA CYS A 93 -20.13 -14.53 -3.57
C CYS A 93 -18.97 -14.13 -4.50
N VAL A 94 -19.18 -14.32 -5.80
CA VAL A 94 -18.20 -14.03 -6.85
C VAL A 94 -18.36 -12.59 -7.34
N PRO A 95 -17.33 -11.72 -7.25
CA PRO A 95 -17.38 -10.37 -7.79
C PRO A 95 -17.58 -10.34 -9.31
N LEU A 96 -18.17 -9.24 -9.81
CA LEU A 96 -18.28 -9.01 -11.25
C LEU A 96 -16.89 -8.82 -11.88
N PRO A 97 -16.62 -9.36 -13.09
CA PRO A 97 -15.41 -9.06 -13.83
C PRO A 97 -15.39 -7.59 -14.28
N ILE A 98 -14.20 -7.04 -14.55
CA ILE A 98 -14.06 -5.79 -15.32
C ILE A 98 -13.90 -6.07 -16.82
N GLU A 99 -14.25 -5.08 -17.64
CA GLU A 99 -13.91 -5.04 -19.06
C GLU A 99 -12.92 -3.90 -19.35
N TYR A 100 -11.94 -4.16 -20.22
CA TYR A 100 -10.93 -3.18 -20.60
C TYR A 100 -11.33 -2.45 -21.87
N HIS A 101 -11.26 -1.11 -21.84
CA HIS A 101 -11.45 -0.30 -23.04
C HIS A 101 -10.36 -0.59 -24.08
N PRO A 102 -10.67 -0.65 -25.40
CA PRO A 102 -9.69 -0.97 -26.45
C PRO A 102 -8.44 -0.07 -26.50
N ASN A 103 -8.55 1.18 -26.01
CA ASN A 103 -7.44 2.15 -26.00
C ASN A 103 -6.74 2.23 -24.63
N ILE A 104 -6.54 1.11 -23.94
CA ILE A 104 -5.93 1.10 -22.60
C ILE A 104 -4.53 1.72 -22.61
N ILE A 105 -4.25 2.61 -21.65
CA ILE A 105 -2.92 3.22 -21.50
C ILE A 105 -2.12 2.39 -20.50
N SER A 106 -1.22 1.54 -21.01
CA SER A 106 -0.21 0.90 -20.16
C SER A 106 0.87 1.91 -19.77
N GLN A 107 1.13 2.03 -18.47
CA GLN A 107 2.32 2.74 -17.99
C GLN A 107 3.55 1.86 -18.25
N GLN A 108 4.63 2.47 -18.75
CA GLN A 108 5.88 1.77 -19.00
C GLN A 108 6.52 1.30 -17.68
N SER A 109 6.97 0.05 -17.63
CA SER A 109 7.78 -0.43 -16.51
C SER A 109 9.13 0.29 -16.48
N ILE A 110 9.56 0.66 -15.29
CA ILE A 110 10.87 1.27 -15.06
C ILE A 110 11.87 0.14 -14.81
N THR A 111 12.94 0.06 -15.60
CA THR A 111 14.00 -0.94 -15.38
C THR A 111 14.82 -0.59 -14.13
N TYR A 112 14.84 -1.47 -13.14
CA TYR A 112 15.57 -1.27 -11.89
C TYR A 112 17.01 -1.81 -11.97
N SER A 113 17.96 -1.09 -11.37
CA SER A 113 19.39 -1.44 -11.37
C SER A 113 19.87 -2.14 -10.08
N GLY A 114 18.97 -2.78 -9.33
CA GLY A 114 19.27 -3.35 -8.01
C GLY A 114 19.09 -4.87 -7.89
N ASP A 115 19.98 -5.52 -7.15
CA ASP A 115 20.05 -6.96 -6.90
C ASP A 115 18.96 -7.53 -5.97
N GLN A 116 18.00 -6.70 -5.52
CA GLN A 116 16.97 -7.12 -4.56
C GLN A 116 15.81 -7.85 -5.24
N PHE A 117 16.05 -9.06 -5.72
CA PHE A 117 15.02 -10.01 -6.16
C PHE A 117 14.99 -11.23 -5.21
N PRO A 118 13.89 -12.02 -5.13
CA PRO A 118 13.93 -13.32 -4.46
C PRO A 118 15.10 -14.17 -4.98
N GLY A 119 15.83 -14.82 -4.07
CA GLY A 119 16.93 -15.71 -4.43
C GLY A 119 16.43 -17.00 -5.08
N GLU A 120 15.22 -17.43 -4.70
CA GLU A 120 14.50 -18.57 -5.28
C GLU A 120 13.01 -18.24 -5.32
N ILE A 121 12.30 -18.81 -6.30
CA ILE A 121 10.84 -18.76 -6.39
C ILE A 121 10.32 -20.20 -6.37
N ARG A 122 9.31 -20.44 -5.54
CA ARG A 122 8.61 -21.72 -5.41
C ARG A 122 7.11 -21.51 -5.66
N LEU A 123 6.44 -22.56 -6.13
CA LEU A 123 4.98 -22.57 -6.20
C LEU A 123 4.42 -22.77 -4.79
N TRP A 124 3.31 -22.08 -4.50
CA TRP A 124 2.48 -22.33 -3.32
C TRP A 124 1.23 -23.09 -3.80
N ASP A 125 1.29 -24.42 -3.78
CA ASP A 125 0.33 -25.31 -4.41
C ASP A 125 -0.78 -25.82 -3.46
N ASP A 126 -0.50 -25.87 -2.15
CA ASP A 126 -1.45 -26.30 -1.09
C ASP A 126 -2.47 -25.22 -0.69
N LEU A 127 -2.14 -23.92 -0.78
CA LEU A 127 -2.99 -22.80 -0.32
C LEU A 127 -4.48 -22.92 -0.71
N PHE A 128 -4.78 -23.27 -1.96
CA PHE A 128 -6.16 -23.32 -2.43
C PHE A 128 -6.92 -24.56 -1.93
N GLU A 129 -6.21 -25.62 -1.56
CA GLU A 129 -6.80 -26.75 -0.83
C GLU A 129 -7.07 -26.37 0.64
N GLU A 130 -6.12 -25.70 1.30
CA GLU A 130 -6.30 -25.16 2.66
C GLU A 130 -7.52 -24.23 2.76
N VAL A 131 -7.65 -23.27 1.83
CA VAL A 131 -8.77 -22.30 1.79
C VAL A 131 -10.11 -22.98 1.50
N ASN A 132 -10.13 -24.01 0.64
CA ASN A 132 -11.35 -24.77 0.37
C ASN A 132 -11.81 -25.57 1.61
N ASN A 133 -10.87 -26.17 2.34
CA ASN A 133 -11.11 -26.97 3.54
C ASN A 133 -11.44 -26.15 4.81
N PHE A 134 -11.11 -24.85 4.83
CA PHE A 134 -11.44 -23.96 5.94
C PHE A 134 -12.89 -23.46 5.85
N HIS A 135 -13.59 -23.29 6.99
CA HIS A 135 -14.94 -22.73 7.04
C HIS A 135 -15.02 -21.55 8.03
N PHE A 136 -15.69 -20.47 7.62
CA PHE A 136 -15.88 -19.27 8.44
C PHE A 136 -17.15 -19.38 9.30
N ASP A 137 -16.99 -20.00 10.48
CA ASP A 137 -18.04 -20.23 11.49
C ASP A 137 -18.30 -19.00 12.38
N ASN A 138 -18.66 -17.86 11.80
CA ASN A 138 -18.95 -16.63 12.53
C ASN A 138 -20.43 -16.20 12.42
N GLU A 139 -21.00 -15.82 13.57
CA GLU A 139 -22.06 -14.82 13.67
C GLU A 139 -21.37 -13.43 13.75
N PRO A 140 -21.89 -12.36 13.13
CA PRO A 140 -23.28 -12.18 12.68
C PRO A 140 -23.55 -12.66 11.25
N LYS A 141 -24.80 -12.47 10.81
CA LYS A 141 -25.22 -12.61 9.41
C LYS A 141 -25.19 -11.26 8.69
N PHE A 142 -24.99 -11.31 7.38
CA PHE A 142 -24.70 -10.15 6.53
C PHE A 142 -25.66 -10.09 5.33
N GLY A 143 -25.92 -8.89 4.80
CA GLY A 143 -26.62 -8.75 3.51
C GLY A 143 -25.76 -9.27 2.36
N ARG A 144 -26.38 -9.73 1.26
CA ARG A 144 -25.65 -10.08 0.03
C ARG A 144 -24.90 -8.84 -0.51
N PRO A 145 -23.61 -8.95 -0.85
CA PRO A 145 -22.83 -7.82 -1.37
C PRO A 145 -23.38 -7.37 -2.72
N GLN A 146 -23.38 -6.05 -2.92
CA GLN A 146 -23.68 -5.44 -4.21
C GLN A 146 -22.37 -5.11 -4.90
N PHE A 147 -22.06 -5.84 -5.97
CA PHE A 147 -20.92 -5.55 -6.82
C PHE A 147 -21.29 -4.47 -7.84
N ILE A 148 -20.40 -3.51 -8.03
CA ILE A 148 -20.52 -2.43 -9.02
C ILE A 148 -19.93 -2.93 -10.34
N ASP A 149 -20.61 -2.65 -11.45
CA ASP A 149 -20.10 -2.94 -12.80
C ASP A 149 -19.01 -1.95 -13.22
N PHE A 150 -17.99 -2.45 -13.90
CA PHE A 150 -16.83 -1.70 -14.39
C PHE A 150 -16.50 -2.18 -15.82
N SER A 151 -17.42 -1.90 -16.74
CA SER A 151 -17.41 -2.31 -18.14
C SER A 151 -16.61 -1.40 -19.09
N ASP A 152 -15.86 -0.42 -18.56
CA ASP A 152 -15.05 0.53 -19.37
C ASP A 152 -13.78 1.01 -18.63
N CYS A 153 -12.91 0.07 -18.21
CA CYS A 153 -11.64 0.42 -17.57
C CYS A 153 -10.59 0.88 -18.59
N ILE A 154 -10.15 2.14 -18.50
CA ILE A 154 -9.15 2.75 -19.40
C ILE A 154 -7.73 2.80 -18.81
N ASN A 155 -7.59 2.70 -17.48
CA ASN A 155 -6.30 2.85 -16.79
C ASN A 155 -6.21 2.08 -15.45
N GLU A 156 -5.02 2.02 -14.83
CA GLU A 156 -4.76 1.28 -13.57
C GLU A 156 -5.54 1.82 -12.35
N GLU A 157 -5.90 3.11 -12.34
CA GLU A 157 -6.71 3.69 -11.27
C GLU A 157 -8.15 3.15 -11.29
N ASP A 158 -8.73 2.90 -12.46
CA ASP A 158 -10.06 2.30 -12.58
C ASP A 158 -10.07 0.88 -12.00
N ILE A 159 -9.01 0.11 -12.27
CA ILE A 159 -8.78 -1.23 -11.67
C ILE A 159 -8.68 -1.13 -10.15
N ARG A 160 -7.95 -0.13 -9.62
CA ARG A 160 -7.88 0.11 -8.17
C ARG A 160 -9.24 0.53 -7.59
N ILE A 161 -10.07 1.29 -8.31
CA ILE A 161 -11.41 1.65 -7.86
C ILE A 161 -12.32 0.42 -7.84
N ALA A 162 -12.28 -0.43 -8.88
CA ALA A 162 -13.01 -1.69 -8.93
C ALA A 162 -12.61 -2.62 -7.77
N PHE A 163 -11.30 -2.80 -7.55
CA PHE A 163 -10.76 -3.58 -6.43
C PHE A 163 -11.23 -3.06 -5.07
N TYR A 164 -11.18 -1.74 -4.86
CA TYR A 164 -11.67 -1.14 -3.62
C TYR A 164 -13.17 -1.38 -3.40
N CYS A 165 -13.99 -1.19 -4.44
CA CYS A 165 -15.44 -1.28 -4.33
C CYS A 165 -15.94 -2.72 -4.17
N ASN A 166 -15.42 -3.65 -4.97
CA ASN A 166 -15.97 -5.00 -5.06
C ASN A 166 -15.24 -6.02 -4.16
N ILE A 167 -14.04 -5.72 -3.69
CA ILE A 167 -13.26 -6.58 -2.78
C ILE A 167 -13.05 -5.90 -1.42
N CYS A 168 -12.33 -4.78 -1.35
CA CYS A 168 -11.96 -4.19 -0.06
C CYS A 168 -13.17 -3.79 0.80
N LYS A 169 -14.16 -3.09 0.24
CA LYS A 169 -15.38 -2.70 1.01
C LYS A 169 -16.14 -3.92 1.53
N VAL A 170 -16.23 -4.99 0.75
CA VAL A 170 -16.92 -6.21 1.14
C VAL A 170 -16.18 -6.88 2.30
N LEU A 171 -14.85 -7.00 2.19
CA LEU A 171 -14.01 -7.55 3.27
C LEU A 171 -14.07 -6.70 4.54
N ASN A 172 -14.00 -5.36 4.45
CA ASN A 172 -14.08 -4.47 5.62
C ASN A 172 -15.42 -4.55 6.36
N VAL A 173 -16.52 -4.90 5.67
CA VAL A 173 -17.83 -5.13 6.31
C VAL A 173 -17.88 -6.49 7.01
N LEU A 174 -17.22 -7.51 6.45
CA LEU A 174 -17.18 -8.87 7.01
C LEU A 174 -16.18 -9.03 8.15
N LEU A 175 -15.09 -8.26 8.12
CA LEU A 175 -13.90 -8.41 8.94
C LEU A 175 -13.61 -7.12 9.72
N PRO A 176 -14.41 -6.77 10.75
CA PRO A 176 -14.38 -5.44 11.37
C PRO A 176 -13.06 -5.09 12.07
N ASP A 177 -12.25 -6.07 12.48
CA ASP A 177 -10.92 -5.85 13.07
C ASP A 177 -9.82 -5.59 12.02
N TYR A 178 -10.17 -5.72 10.74
CA TYR A 178 -9.27 -5.63 9.60
C TYR A 178 -9.67 -4.47 8.67
N GLU A 179 -8.68 -3.76 8.14
CA GLU A 179 -8.91 -2.69 7.18
C GLU A 179 -8.10 -2.91 5.90
N PHE A 180 -8.81 -3.17 4.80
CA PHE A 180 -8.29 -3.10 3.44
C PHE A 180 -8.54 -1.70 2.90
N SER A 181 -7.50 -0.87 2.81
CA SER A 181 -7.63 0.52 2.36
C SER A 181 -6.38 1.01 1.63
N ARG A 182 -6.42 2.27 1.17
CA ARG A 182 -5.28 2.95 0.55
C ARG A 182 -4.49 3.80 1.57
N GLN A 183 -4.56 3.45 2.85
CA GLN A 183 -3.89 4.19 3.92
C GLN A 183 -2.37 4.17 3.72
N SER A 184 -1.73 5.30 4.02
CA SER A 184 -0.27 5.39 3.97
C SER A 184 0.34 4.63 5.15
N VAL A 185 1.10 3.58 4.85
CA VAL A 185 1.79 2.73 5.82
C VAL A 185 3.19 3.29 6.19
N PRO A 186 3.71 3.04 7.40
CA PRO A 186 4.96 3.63 7.91
C PRO A 186 6.21 2.92 7.37
N ILE A 187 6.29 2.73 6.06
CA ILE A 187 7.46 2.25 5.30
C ILE A 187 7.73 3.21 4.12
N ALA A 188 8.88 3.15 3.46
CA ALA A 188 9.13 4.00 2.28
C ALA A 188 8.27 3.59 1.09
N GLY A 189 8.05 2.29 0.92
CA GLY A 189 7.17 1.72 -0.10
C GLY A 189 5.76 2.30 -0.09
N LYS A 190 5.19 2.43 -1.30
CA LYS A 190 3.81 2.86 -1.52
C LYS A 190 3.01 1.73 -2.20
N PRO A 191 2.61 0.67 -1.47
CA PRO A 191 1.68 -0.33 -2.02
C PRO A 191 0.36 0.34 -2.41
N ASP A 192 -0.33 -0.20 -3.42
CA ASP A 192 -1.62 0.34 -3.87
C ASP A 192 -2.72 0.22 -2.80
N PHE A 193 -2.71 -0.89 -2.06
CA PHE A 193 -3.54 -1.11 -0.88
C PHE A 193 -2.72 -1.73 0.25
N SER A 194 -3.15 -1.46 1.48
CA SER A 194 -2.68 -2.12 2.70
C SER A 194 -3.82 -2.92 3.31
N ALA A 195 -3.54 -4.16 3.71
CA ALA A 195 -4.31 -4.82 4.75
C ALA A 195 -3.72 -4.43 6.11
N MET A 196 -4.59 -4.02 7.03
CA MET A 196 -4.26 -3.66 8.40
C MET A 196 -5.03 -4.56 9.37
N PHE A 197 -4.51 -4.78 10.58
CA PHE A 197 -5.22 -5.38 11.72
C PHE A 197 -4.92 -4.55 12.96
N SER A 198 -5.95 -4.03 13.65
CA SER A 198 -5.77 -3.18 14.84
C SER A 198 -4.72 -2.05 14.67
N PHE A 199 -4.73 -1.38 13.51
CA PHE A 199 -3.75 -0.36 13.06
C PHE A 199 -2.32 -0.85 12.75
N GLU A 200 -2.01 -2.14 12.88
CA GLU A 200 -0.75 -2.73 12.42
C GLU A 200 -0.85 -3.12 10.93
N PHE A 201 0.23 -2.90 10.17
CA PHE A 201 0.27 -3.21 8.73
C PHE A 201 0.63 -4.69 8.53
N ILE A 202 -0.28 -5.49 7.95
CA ILE A 202 -0.13 -6.96 7.90
C ILE A 202 0.17 -7.54 6.52
N ALA A 203 -0.21 -6.86 5.43
CA ALA A 203 0.14 -7.29 4.06
C ALA A 203 0.07 -6.13 3.04
N PRO A 204 1.09 -5.93 2.17
CA PRO A 204 0.97 -5.11 0.97
C PRO A 204 0.10 -5.81 -0.08
N ILE A 205 -0.71 -5.02 -0.77
CA ILE A 205 -1.46 -5.45 -1.95
C ILE A 205 -1.10 -4.50 -3.10
N GLU A 206 -0.61 -5.04 -4.20
CA GLU A 206 -0.23 -4.29 -5.41
C GLU A 206 -1.19 -4.62 -6.56
N ILE A 207 -1.68 -3.60 -7.25
CA ILE A 207 -2.65 -3.73 -8.35
C ILE A 207 -1.98 -3.33 -9.65
N LYS A 208 -2.03 -4.19 -10.68
CA LYS A 208 -1.46 -3.91 -12.01
C LYS A 208 -2.48 -4.20 -13.10
N SER A 209 -2.28 -3.68 -14.32
CA SER A 209 -3.06 -4.16 -15.46
C SER A 209 -2.51 -5.48 -16.00
N GLU A 210 -3.36 -6.32 -16.57
CA GLU A 210 -2.94 -7.60 -17.18
C GLU A 210 -1.92 -7.40 -18.31
N HIS A 211 -2.03 -6.28 -19.01
CA HIS A 211 -1.12 -5.84 -20.06
C HIS A 211 0.33 -5.67 -19.59
N ILE A 212 0.55 -5.33 -18.31
CA ILE A 212 1.90 -5.24 -17.71
C ILE A 212 2.46 -6.64 -17.41
N LEU A 213 1.63 -7.56 -16.90
CA LEU A 213 2.09 -8.91 -16.55
C LEU A 213 2.27 -9.81 -17.78
N GLN A 214 1.61 -9.51 -18.90
CA GLN A 214 1.63 -10.27 -20.15
C GLN A 214 1.40 -11.77 -19.91
N LEU A 215 0.25 -12.08 -19.30
CA LEU A 215 -0.15 -13.44 -18.94
C LEU A 215 -0.23 -14.32 -20.19
N PHE A 216 0.35 -15.51 -20.13
CA PHE A 216 0.24 -16.55 -21.14
C PHE A 216 -0.66 -17.68 -20.62
N ARG A 217 -1.14 -18.55 -21.52
CA ARG A 217 -1.86 -19.76 -21.13
C ARG A 217 -0.88 -20.92 -20.92
N LEU A 218 -0.99 -21.60 -19.79
CA LEU A 218 -0.31 -22.86 -19.48
C LEU A 218 -1.37 -23.83 -18.96
N ASP A 219 -1.47 -25.01 -19.56
CA ASP A 219 -2.47 -26.05 -19.23
C ASP A 219 -3.94 -25.56 -19.16
N GLY A 220 -4.25 -24.48 -19.88
CA GLY A 220 -5.56 -23.82 -19.93
C GLY A 220 -5.70 -22.59 -19.03
N GLU A 221 -4.90 -22.50 -17.96
CA GLU A 221 -4.89 -21.40 -16.98
C GLU A 221 -4.05 -20.21 -17.47
N GLN A 222 -4.44 -18.98 -17.10
CA GLN A 222 -3.62 -17.80 -17.36
C GLN A 222 -2.59 -17.63 -16.23
N THR A 223 -1.32 -17.42 -16.56
CA THR A 223 -0.23 -17.26 -15.58
C THR A 223 0.91 -16.41 -16.15
N PHE A 224 1.76 -15.89 -15.26
CA PHE A 224 3.09 -15.35 -15.61
C PHE A 224 4.24 -16.25 -15.14
N LEU A 225 3.94 -17.29 -14.37
CA LEU A 225 4.89 -18.17 -13.69
C LEU A 225 4.91 -19.55 -14.37
N TYR A 226 6.11 -20.07 -14.65
CA TYR A 226 6.31 -21.41 -15.22
C TYR A 226 7.52 -22.10 -14.59
N PHE A 227 7.56 -23.43 -14.66
CA PHE A 227 8.72 -24.21 -14.22
C PHE A 227 9.70 -24.41 -15.38
N ASP A 228 10.90 -23.85 -15.26
CA ASP A 228 11.98 -24.06 -16.22
C ASP A 228 12.66 -25.40 -15.96
N GLN A 229 12.33 -26.41 -16.77
CA GLN A 229 12.91 -27.75 -16.70
C GLN A 229 14.43 -27.78 -16.90
N LYS A 230 15.02 -26.81 -17.61
CA LYS A 230 16.47 -26.76 -17.84
C LYS A 230 17.23 -26.29 -16.60
N ASN A 231 16.69 -25.29 -15.91
CA ASN A 231 17.30 -24.69 -14.72
C ASN A 231 16.72 -25.23 -13.39
N GLN A 232 15.73 -26.14 -13.46
CA GLN A 232 15.05 -26.78 -12.32
C GLN A 232 14.52 -25.77 -11.29
N ARG A 233 13.92 -24.67 -11.77
CA ARG A 233 13.39 -23.59 -10.94
C ARG A 233 12.19 -22.91 -11.57
N TYR A 234 11.39 -22.21 -10.78
CA TYR A 234 10.34 -21.35 -11.33
C TYR A 234 10.93 -20.05 -11.90
N GLU A 235 10.41 -19.65 -13.05
CA GLU A 235 10.76 -18.44 -13.79
C GLU A 235 9.49 -17.68 -14.18
N MET A 236 9.68 -16.43 -14.61
CA MET A 236 8.60 -15.56 -15.06
C MET A 236 9.03 -14.70 -16.24
N THR A 237 8.05 -14.26 -17.03
CA THR A 237 8.29 -13.45 -18.23
C THR A 237 8.41 -11.96 -17.88
N HIS A 238 7.29 -11.23 -17.83
CA HIS A 238 7.26 -9.77 -17.67
C HIS A 238 6.94 -9.31 -16.25
N ALA A 239 6.50 -10.22 -15.37
CA ALA A 239 6.17 -9.93 -13.98
C ALA A 239 7.38 -9.62 -13.07
N ARG A 240 8.63 -9.76 -13.55
CA ARG A 240 9.85 -9.65 -12.71
C ARG A 240 9.95 -8.32 -11.96
N ASP A 241 9.61 -7.22 -12.62
CA ASP A 241 9.66 -5.89 -12.03
C ASP A 241 8.56 -5.67 -10.98
N VAL A 242 7.37 -6.23 -11.20
CA VAL A 242 6.24 -6.19 -10.27
C VAL A 242 6.49 -7.07 -9.05
N ILE A 243 6.99 -8.29 -9.25
CA ILE A 243 7.37 -9.20 -8.16
C ILE A 243 8.51 -8.60 -7.33
N ARG A 244 9.49 -7.94 -7.96
CA ARG A 244 10.53 -7.17 -7.24
C ARG A 244 9.91 -6.12 -6.34
N GLN A 245 8.96 -5.35 -6.85
CA GLN A 245 8.32 -4.26 -6.13
C GLN A 245 7.61 -4.75 -4.86
N ILE A 246 6.69 -5.71 -4.98
CA ILE A 246 5.94 -6.23 -3.81
C ILE A 246 6.83 -7.02 -2.84
N PHE A 247 7.81 -7.80 -3.34
CA PHE A 247 8.78 -8.47 -2.48
C PHE A 247 9.62 -7.47 -1.67
N THR A 248 9.95 -6.33 -2.26
CA THR A 248 10.66 -5.26 -1.56
C THR A 248 9.79 -4.65 -0.46
N TYR A 249 8.50 -4.42 -0.70
CA TYR A 249 7.55 -4.00 0.34
C TYR A 249 7.48 -5.01 1.49
N MET A 250 7.36 -6.31 1.19
CA MET A 250 7.34 -7.38 2.20
C MET A 250 8.64 -7.45 3.00
N LYS A 251 9.80 -7.30 2.34
CA LYS A 251 11.11 -7.31 2.99
C LYS A 251 11.35 -6.08 3.85
N GLU A 252 10.95 -4.90 3.39
CA GLU A 252 11.05 -3.63 4.12
C GLU A 252 10.19 -3.63 5.39
N SER A 253 8.95 -4.11 5.28
CA SER A 253 7.99 -4.20 6.39
C SER A 253 8.18 -5.42 7.30
N GLN A 254 9.13 -6.32 6.97
CA GLN A 254 9.33 -7.61 7.63
C GLN A 254 8.08 -8.51 7.63
N LEU A 255 7.24 -8.39 6.60
CA LEU A 255 6.03 -9.19 6.45
C LEU A 255 6.30 -10.51 5.71
N GLN A 256 5.49 -11.51 6.07
CA GLN A 256 5.51 -12.84 5.46
C GLN A 256 4.53 -12.98 4.30
N TYR A 257 3.51 -12.13 4.19
CA TYR A 257 2.47 -12.28 3.15
C TYR A 257 2.23 -10.99 2.37
N GLY A 258 1.75 -11.13 1.14
CA GLY A 258 1.35 -10.05 0.25
C GLY A 258 0.46 -10.56 -0.88
N VAL A 259 -0.18 -9.67 -1.64
CA VAL A 259 -1.02 -10.06 -2.80
C VAL A 259 -0.70 -9.21 -4.02
N LEU A 260 -0.52 -9.87 -5.16
CA LEU A 260 -0.52 -9.23 -6.48
C LEU A 260 -1.88 -9.49 -7.14
N SER A 261 -2.50 -8.46 -7.71
CA SER A 261 -3.78 -8.60 -8.40
C SER A 261 -3.84 -7.76 -9.67
N THR A 262 -4.56 -8.27 -10.68
CA THR A 262 -5.03 -7.51 -11.85
C THR A 262 -6.52 -7.24 -11.82
N TYR A 263 -7.13 -7.35 -10.64
CA TYR A 263 -8.56 -7.53 -10.38
C TYR A 263 -9.17 -8.79 -11.01
N GLN A 264 -8.84 -9.12 -12.26
CA GLN A 264 -9.30 -10.34 -12.95
C GLN A 264 -8.55 -11.60 -12.49
N HIS A 265 -7.30 -11.46 -12.08
CA HIS A 265 -6.46 -12.55 -11.60
C HIS A 265 -5.71 -12.13 -10.33
N HIS A 266 -5.54 -13.05 -9.39
CA HIS A 266 -4.89 -12.84 -8.10
C HIS A 266 -3.81 -13.88 -7.86
N TRP A 267 -2.70 -13.45 -7.24
CA TRP A 267 -1.63 -14.31 -6.76
C TRP A 267 -1.31 -13.93 -5.32
N PHE A 268 -1.28 -14.94 -4.45
CA PHE A 268 -0.95 -14.79 -3.03
C PHE A 268 0.52 -15.14 -2.83
N LEU A 269 1.22 -14.30 -2.09
CA LEU A 269 2.66 -14.39 -1.89
C LEU A 269 2.95 -14.79 -0.44
N ARG A 270 3.88 -15.73 -0.25
CA ARG A 270 4.40 -16.13 1.05
C ARG A 270 5.93 -16.07 1.06
N ARG A 271 6.48 -15.45 2.08
CA ARG A 271 7.90 -15.28 2.35
C ARG A 271 8.17 -15.81 3.75
N PRO A 272 8.60 -17.07 3.89
CA PRO A 272 8.80 -17.69 5.20
C PRO A 272 9.84 -16.93 6.05
N ALA A 273 9.64 -16.91 7.37
CA ALA A 273 10.56 -16.24 8.29
C ALA A 273 11.95 -16.93 8.40
N ASP A 274 11.98 -18.24 8.16
CA ASP A 274 13.14 -19.14 8.17
C ASP A 274 13.91 -19.16 6.83
N GLU A 275 13.21 -19.01 5.70
CA GLU A 275 13.79 -18.86 4.35
C GLU A 275 13.51 -17.47 3.75
N PRO A 276 14.06 -16.37 4.34
CA PRO A 276 13.68 -14.97 4.03
C PRO A 276 14.04 -14.47 2.63
N SER A 277 14.81 -15.25 1.87
CA SER A 277 15.20 -15.00 0.48
C SER A 277 14.31 -15.71 -0.55
N VAL A 278 13.49 -16.68 -0.11
CA VAL A 278 12.60 -17.48 -0.96
C VAL A 278 11.23 -16.82 -1.01
N LEU A 279 10.64 -16.81 -2.21
CA LEU A 279 9.27 -16.33 -2.42
C LEU A 279 8.40 -17.46 -2.97
N TYR A 280 7.39 -17.84 -2.20
CA TYR A 280 6.30 -18.71 -2.61
C TYR A 280 5.22 -17.85 -3.28
N ILE A 281 4.77 -18.26 -4.46
CA ILE A 281 3.69 -17.60 -5.22
C ILE A 281 2.62 -18.65 -5.51
N SER A 282 1.36 -18.35 -5.21
CA SER A 282 0.25 -19.26 -5.50
C SER A 282 0.07 -19.51 -7.00
N LYS A 283 -0.69 -20.57 -7.34
CA LYS A 283 -1.35 -20.63 -8.65
C LYS A 283 -2.21 -19.38 -8.87
N THR A 284 -2.53 -19.08 -10.11
CA THR A 284 -3.42 -17.97 -10.44
C THR A 284 -4.84 -18.25 -9.92
N LEU A 285 -5.44 -17.29 -9.23
CA LEU A 285 -6.86 -17.33 -8.86
C LEU A 285 -7.66 -16.35 -9.73
N PRO A 286 -8.50 -16.80 -10.67
CA PRO A 286 -9.38 -15.94 -11.45
C PRO A 286 -10.48 -15.31 -10.58
N ILE A 287 -10.93 -14.10 -10.91
CA ILE A 287 -12.01 -13.39 -10.18
C ILE A 287 -13.32 -14.19 -10.16
N GLN A 288 -13.58 -14.95 -11.23
CA GLN A 288 -14.76 -15.80 -11.38
C GLN A 288 -14.62 -17.20 -10.72
N SER A 289 -13.54 -17.45 -9.98
CA SER A 289 -13.34 -18.73 -9.29
C SER A 289 -14.44 -19.00 -8.27
N GLN A 290 -14.99 -20.22 -8.32
CA GLN A 290 -15.97 -20.72 -7.35
C GLN A 290 -15.33 -21.59 -6.25
N SER A 291 -14.08 -22.05 -6.44
CA SER A 291 -13.39 -22.93 -5.49
C SER A 291 -11.86 -22.81 -5.62
N PRO A 292 -11.17 -22.09 -4.72
CA PRO A 292 -11.75 -21.22 -3.70
C PRO A 292 -12.31 -19.92 -4.31
N PRO A 293 -13.34 -19.30 -3.72
CA PRO A 293 -13.74 -17.94 -4.05
C PRO A 293 -12.67 -16.90 -3.70
N VAL A 294 -12.58 -15.81 -4.47
CA VAL A 294 -11.58 -14.74 -4.22
C VAL A 294 -11.76 -14.12 -2.83
N LEU A 295 -12.99 -13.70 -2.47
CA LEU A 295 -13.26 -13.08 -1.16
C LEU A 295 -12.86 -14.01 -0.01
N LYS A 296 -13.23 -15.29 -0.09
CA LYS A 296 -12.83 -16.32 0.89
C LYS A 296 -11.30 -16.42 1.03
N THR A 297 -10.57 -16.36 -0.08
CA THR A 297 -9.10 -16.48 -0.08
C THR A 297 -8.43 -15.27 0.57
N TYR A 298 -8.92 -14.05 0.32
CA TYR A 298 -8.44 -12.84 1.03
C TYR A 298 -8.76 -12.88 2.53
N ALA A 299 -9.96 -13.32 2.92
CA ALA A 299 -10.32 -13.46 4.32
C ALA A 299 -9.44 -14.50 5.05
N TYR A 300 -9.18 -15.64 4.41
CA TYR A 300 -8.30 -16.69 4.94
C TYR A 300 -6.87 -16.18 5.15
N MET A 301 -6.32 -15.47 4.16
CA MET A 301 -5.00 -14.87 4.24
C MET A 301 -4.85 -13.96 5.47
N VAL A 302 -5.81 -13.06 5.74
CA VAL A 302 -5.67 -12.12 6.87
C VAL A 302 -6.04 -12.74 8.22
N GLN A 303 -7.14 -13.52 8.30
CA GLN A 303 -7.63 -14.06 9.56
C GLN A 303 -6.87 -15.31 10.04
N VAL A 304 -6.28 -16.08 9.13
CA VAL A 304 -5.54 -17.31 9.49
C VAL A 304 -4.04 -17.05 9.36
N LEU A 305 -3.55 -16.73 8.16
CA LEU A 305 -2.11 -16.74 7.88
C LEU A 305 -1.37 -15.53 8.49
N CYS A 306 -1.92 -14.32 8.30
CA CYS A 306 -1.35 -13.13 8.93
C CYS A 306 -1.52 -13.17 10.46
N ALA A 307 -2.72 -13.44 10.99
CA ALA A 307 -2.95 -13.47 12.44
C ALA A 307 -2.04 -14.47 13.18
N ASP A 308 -1.81 -15.67 12.64
CA ASP A 308 -0.84 -16.63 13.20
C ASP A 308 0.60 -16.10 13.16
N SER A 309 0.97 -15.35 12.14
CA SER A 309 2.30 -14.75 12.04
C SER A 309 2.51 -13.60 13.03
N PHE A 310 1.51 -12.74 13.21
CA PHE A 310 1.57 -11.65 14.18
C PHE A 310 1.59 -12.19 15.63
N SER A 311 0.74 -13.16 15.95
CA SER A 311 0.72 -13.76 17.29
C SER A 311 2.01 -14.50 17.66
N ARG A 312 2.70 -15.11 16.68
CA ARG A 312 3.98 -15.82 16.89
C ARG A 312 5.21 -14.90 16.89
N ASN A 313 5.10 -13.66 16.42
CA ASN A 313 6.18 -12.66 16.34
C ASN A 313 7.55 -13.19 15.82
N PRO A 314 7.60 -13.96 14.71
CA PRO A 314 8.86 -14.46 14.19
C PRO A 314 9.66 -13.32 13.54
N VAL A 315 10.70 -12.86 14.21
CA VAL A 315 11.63 -11.85 13.65
C VAL A 315 12.29 -12.45 12.41
N ILE A 316 11.94 -11.92 11.22
CA ILE A 316 12.52 -12.37 9.96
C ILE A 316 13.97 -11.89 9.90
N THR A 317 14.91 -12.75 10.28
CA THR A 317 16.34 -12.40 10.36
C THR A 317 16.88 -12.02 8.99
N THR A 318 17.27 -10.75 8.82
CA THR A 318 17.99 -10.28 7.64
C THR A 318 19.39 -10.92 7.57
N ASP A 319 19.87 -11.18 6.35
CA ASP A 319 21.15 -11.84 6.10
C ASP A 319 22.32 -11.30 6.94
N LYS A 320 23.05 -12.21 7.57
CA LYS A 320 24.25 -11.89 8.35
C LYS A 320 25.34 -11.34 7.41
N ARG A 321 25.47 -10.01 7.33
CA ARG A 321 26.60 -9.34 6.64
C ARG A 321 27.92 -9.95 7.13
N ASN A 322 28.74 -10.45 6.20
CA ASN A 322 30.15 -10.73 6.47
C ASN A 322 30.81 -9.45 6.99
N LYS A 323 31.38 -9.49 8.19
CA LYS A 323 32.02 -8.32 8.82
C LYS A 323 33.32 -7.98 8.11
N HIS A 324 33.26 -7.14 7.08
CA HIS A 324 34.39 -6.28 6.75
C HIS A 324 34.46 -5.17 7.80
N SER A 325 35.42 -5.32 8.71
CA SER A 325 35.65 -4.41 9.83
C SER A 325 36.14 -3.06 9.34
N VAL A 326 35.28 -2.05 9.36
CA VAL A 326 35.71 -0.65 9.39
C VAL A 326 35.93 -0.27 10.86
N SER A 327 37.19 -0.04 11.22
CA SER A 327 37.57 0.29 12.60
C SER A 327 37.14 1.70 12.96
N TYR A 328 36.20 1.83 13.90
CA TYR A 328 35.94 3.10 14.58
C TYR A 328 37.07 3.38 15.59
N PHE A 329 37.66 4.57 15.51
CA PHE A 329 38.56 5.07 16.54
C PHE A 329 37.74 5.77 17.63
N GLU A 330 37.67 5.17 18.82
CA GLU A 330 37.16 5.85 20.02
C GLU A 330 38.16 6.90 20.51
N SER A 331 37.73 8.16 20.55
CA SER A 331 38.50 9.27 21.10
C SER A 331 38.45 9.26 22.63
N THR A 332 39.17 8.32 23.25
CA THR A 332 39.35 8.29 24.71
C THR A 332 40.41 9.29 25.16
N THR A 333 39.98 10.29 25.92
CA THR A 333 40.86 11.23 26.61
C THR A 333 41.60 10.54 27.76
N LYS A 334 42.93 10.55 27.77
CA LYS A 334 43.69 10.18 28.99
C LYS A 334 45.09 10.79 29.14
N SER A 335 45.33 11.11 30.41
CA SER A 335 46.46 11.82 30.99
C SER A 335 47.84 11.15 30.86
N THR A 336 48.85 11.99 31.08
CA THR A 336 50.31 11.77 31.12
C THR A 336 50.87 10.56 31.90
N LYS A 337 51.88 9.90 31.30
CA LYS A 337 53.28 9.64 31.79
C LYS A 337 53.89 8.39 31.13
N GLY A 338 55.21 8.34 30.81
CA GLY A 338 55.87 7.03 30.52
C GLY A 338 57.05 6.88 29.53
N ARG A 339 57.92 7.89 29.35
CA ARG A 339 59.34 7.83 28.85
C ARG A 339 60.00 6.45 28.47
N LYS A 340 60.46 6.29 27.21
CA LYS A 340 61.83 5.85 26.73
C LYS A 340 61.80 5.34 25.25
N THR A 341 62.35 6.04 24.24
CA THR A 341 63.73 5.96 23.65
C THR A 341 64.10 4.57 23.06
N VAL A 342 64.59 4.34 21.81
CA VAL A 342 65.16 5.15 20.67
C VAL A 342 64.71 4.47 19.33
N ILE A 343 64.65 5.03 18.10
CA ILE A 343 65.70 5.41 17.10
C ILE A 343 65.05 6.30 15.99
N ALA A 344 65.80 7.22 15.39
CA ALA A 344 65.30 8.22 14.45
C ALA A 344 65.63 7.96 12.97
N SER A 345 64.66 8.25 12.09
CA SER A 345 64.86 8.47 10.64
C SER A 345 64.11 9.74 10.23
N LYS A 346 64.83 10.83 9.91
CA LYS A 346 64.24 12.14 9.58
C LYS A 346 63.81 12.21 8.10
N LYS A 347 62.54 12.54 7.85
CA LYS A 347 62.13 13.39 6.72
C LYS A 347 61.13 14.44 7.23
N LYS A 348 61.24 15.68 6.74
CA LYS A 348 60.43 16.83 7.17
C LYS A 348 59.09 16.89 6.41
N PRO A 349 58.05 17.56 6.96
CA PRO A 349 56.69 17.52 6.43
C PRO A 349 56.40 18.62 5.40
N SER A 350 55.36 18.40 4.59
CA SER A 350 54.59 19.41 3.86
C SER A 350 53.19 19.56 4.50
N PRO A 351 52.52 20.72 4.37
CA PRO A 351 51.44 21.10 5.27
C PRO A 351 50.11 20.38 5.00
N SER A 352 49.34 20.22 6.08
CA SER A 352 48.01 19.61 6.12
C SER A 352 46.97 20.41 5.31
N THR A 353 46.40 19.80 4.28
CA THR A 353 45.11 20.22 3.72
C THR A 353 43.99 19.63 4.59
N ASN A 354 43.03 20.46 5.00
CA ASN A 354 41.89 20.04 5.82
C ASN A 354 41.14 18.87 5.16
N GLU A 355 41.06 17.74 5.86
CA GLU A 355 40.18 16.62 5.50
C GLU A 355 38.72 17.07 5.69
N LYS A 356 38.10 17.54 4.61
CA LYS A 356 36.65 17.67 4.56
C LYS A 356 36.05 16.27 4.71
N MET A 357 35.14 16.09 5.67
CA MET A 357 34.32 14.87 5.77
C MET A 357 33.53 14.66 4.48
N GLN A 358 34.09 13.88 3.55
CA GLN A 358 33.34 13.35 2.43
C GLN A 358 32.48 12.19 2.96
N ILE A 359 31.21 12.47 3.22
CA ILE A 359 30.21 11.42 3.49
C ILE A 359 30.09 10.60 2.20
N PRO A 360 30.57 9.34 2.16
CA PRO A 360 30.50 8.52 0.96
C PRO A 360 29.05 8.24 0.60
N ILE A 361 28.79 7.85 -0.64
CA ILE A 361 27.51 7.23 -1.01
C ILE A 361 27.38 5.96 -0.16
N GLN A 362 26.44 5.93 0.78
CA GLN A 362 26.32 4.84 1.74
C GLN A 362 25.47 3.71 1.16
N ASP A 363 25.99 2.48 1.23
CA ASP A 363 25.23 1.27 0.91
C ASP A 363 24.34 0.88 2.10
N PHE A 364 23.05 1.17 2.01
CA PHE A 364 22.09 0.94 3.09
C PHE A 364 21.39 -0.42 2.97
N SER A 365 21.22 -1.08 4.11
CA SER A 365 20.28 -2.20 4.27
C SER A 365 18.95 -1.70 4.86
N PHE A 366 17.86 -2.45 4.67
CA PHE A 366 16.64 -2.23 5.44
C PHE A 366 16.88 -2.32 6.95
N ALA A 367 17.83 -3.15 7.39
CA ALA A 367 18.22 -3.26 8.80
C ALA A 367 18.91 -2.00 9.35
N ASP A 368 19.36 -1.06 8.51
CA ASP A 368 19.90 0.23 8.97
C ASP A 368 18.77 1.19 9.43
N PHE A 369 17.51 0.96 9.03
CA PHE A 369 16.34 1.82 9.29
C PHE A 369 15.26 1.08 10.12
N LYS A 370 14.83 1.66 11.24
CA LYS A 370 13.60 1.23 11.94
C LYS A 370 12.56 2.34 11.85
N TYR A 371 11.50 2.13 11.09
CA TYR A 371 10.43 3.11 10.95
C TYR A 371 9.53 3.13 12.19
N LYS A 372 9.08 4.31 12.61
CA LYS A 372 8.22 4.51 13.78
C LYS A 372 6.86 5.07 13.40
N SER A 373 6.83 6.13 12.59
CA SER A 373 5.61 6.80 12.15
C SER A 373 5.86 7.66 10.91
N ILE A 374 4.78 8.14 10.29
CA ILE A 374 4.85 9.14 9.21
C ILE A 374 4.84 10.54 9.84
N LEU A 375 5.83 11.37 9.51
CA LEU A 375 5.91 12.79 9.89
C LEU A 375 5.23 13.70 8.87
N GLY A 376 5.22 13.28 7.59
CA GLY A 376 4.56 14.01 6.52
C GLY A 376 4.60 13.25 5.19
N GLN A 377 3.79 13.69 4.24
CA GLN A 377 3.74 13.14 2.89
C GLN A 377 3.52 14.28 1.88
N GLY A 378 4.25 14.24 0.77
CA GLY A 378 4.19 15.29 -0.25
C GLY A 378 4.67 14.80 -1.62
N ARG A 379 5.00 15.76 -2.49
CA ARG A 379 5.55 15.52 -3.83
C ARG A 379 6.76 14.59 -3.77
N SER A 380 7.72 14.92 -2.91
CA SER A 380 9.02 14.26 -2.80
C SER A 380 9.02 13.00 -1.91
N GLY A 381 7.91 12.26 -1.91
CA GLY A 381 7.77 11.00 -1.17
C GLY A 381 7.08 11.12 0.19
N LYS A 382 7.49 10.27 1.14
CA LYS A 382 7.08 10.31 2.55
C LYS A 382 8.26 10.82 3.39
N THR A 383 7.97 11.49 4.49
CA THR A 383 8.94 11.76 5.56
C THR A 383 8.56 10.90 6.77
N LEU A 384 9.46 10.03 7.20
CA LEU A 384 9.25 9.06 8.27
C LEU A 384 10.05 9.46 9.52
N LEU A 385 9.46 9.25 10.70
CA LEU A 385 10.21 9.19 11.94
C LEU A 385 10.93 7.84 11.97
N CYS A 386 12.26 7.85 12.00
CA CYS A 386 13.06 6.65 11.85
C CYS A 386 14.18 6.60 12.89
N GLU A 387 14.51 5.41 13.39
CA GLU A 387 15.79 5.17 14.06
C GLU A 387 16.81 4.69 13.02
N PHE A 388 17.90 5.44 12.86
CA PHE A 388 19.01 5.12 11.98
C PHE A 388 20.30 5.03 12.81
N ARG A 389 20.87 3.82 12.89
CA ARG A 389 22.12 3.54 13.64
C ARG A 389 22.13 4.11 15.08
N GLY A 390 21.00 3.98 15.79
CA GLY A 390 20.81 4.44 17.16
C GLY A 390 20.38 5.90 17.32
N ASN A 391 20.34 6.69 16.25
CA ASN A 391 19.85 8.07 16.27
C ASN A 391 18.40 8.15 15.78
N THR A 392 17.57 9.00 16.38
CA THR A 392 16.23 9.30 15.83
C THR A 392 16.35 10.42 14.80
N ILE A 393 15.85 10.19 13.60
CA ILE A 393 16.01 11.05 12.42
C ILE A 393 14.66 11.30 11.74
N ALA A 394 14.59 12.39 10.97
CA ALA A 394 13.58 12.57 9.92
C ALA A 394 14.12 11.99 8.61
N LEU A 395 13.50 10.92 8.12
CA LEU A 395 13.90 10.22 6.90
C LEU A 395 12.93 10.54 5.76
N LYS A 396 13.34 11.41 4.84
CA LYS A 396 12.62 11.68 3.59
C LYS A 396 12.96 10.59 2.58
N CYS A 397 11.97 9.84 2.11
CA CYS A 397 12.16 8.68 1.24
C CYS A 397 11.11 8.64 0.12
N THR A 398 11.58 8.33 -1.10
CA THR A 398 10.72 8.15 -2.27
C THR A 398 10.79 6.73 -2.80
N ASP A 399 9.61 6.17 -3.05
CA ASP A 399 9.39 5.00 -3.89
C ASP A 399 9.52 5.37 -5.37
N LEU A 400 10.63 4.95 -5.99
CA LEU A 400 10.96 5.24 -7.38
C LEU A 400 10.20 4.34 -8.37
N SER A 401 9.56 3.25 -7.93
CA SER A 401 8.65 2.49 -8.81
C SER A 401 7.42 3.31 -9.18
N LYS A 402 6.92 4.08 -8.21
CA LYS A 402 5.74 4.95 -8.37
C LYS A 402 6.10 6.37 -8.81
N ASN A 403 7.28 6.90 -8.44
CA ASN A 403 7.63 8.32 -8.61
C ASN A 403 9.10 8.55 -9.10
N PRO A 404 9.52 8.02 -10.26
CA PRO A 404 10.92 8.13 -10.72
C PRO A 404 11.39 9.57 -10.96
N HIS A 405 10.49 10.47 -11.37
CA HIS A 405 10.83 11.85 -11.73
C HIS A 405 11.38 12.67 -10.55
N VAL A 406 10.96 12.32 -9.32
CA VAL A 406 11.37 12.97 -8.06
C VAL A 406 12.85 12.77 -7.74
N LEU A 407 13.51 11.76 -8.31
CA LEU A 407 14.92 11.47 -8.04
C LEU A 407 15.84 12.68 -8.27
N LYS A 408 15.57 13.48 -9.32
CA LYS A 408 16.35 14.68 -9.63
C LYS A 408 16.20 15.77 -8.55
N GLU A 409 15.00 15.91 -8.00
CA GLU A 409 14.70 16.88 -6.93
C GLU A 409 15.39 16.47 -5.62
N MET A 410 15.34 15.18 -5.25
CA MET A 410 16.06 14.67 -4.07
C MET A 410 17.58 14.75 -4.22
N GLN A 411 18.13 14.46 -5.40
CA GLN A 411 19.56 14.63 -5.67
C GLN A 411 19.99 16.11 -5.61
N GLN A 412 19.13 17.03 -6.07
CA GLN A 412 19.37 18.46 -5.95
C GLN A 412 19.36 18.91 -4.48
N GLU A 413 18.40 18.47 -3.68
CA GLU A 413 18.33 18.74 -2.24
C GLU A 413 19.63 18.31 -1.52
N VAL A 414 20.11 17.09 -1.78
CA VAL A 414 21.40 16.60 -1.26
C VAL A 414 22.58 17.49 -1.67
N ASN A 415 22.61 17.96 -2.93
CA ASN A 415 23.67 18.84 -3.41
C ASN A 415 23.66 20.20 -2.70
N ILE A 416 22.46 20.75 -2.45
CA ILE A 416 22.30 22.01 -1.70
C ILE A 416 22.73 21.84 -0.24
N TYR A 417 22.34 20.77 0.44
CA TYR A 417 22.83 20.48 1.80
C TYR A 417 24.38 20.40 1.87
N LYS A 418 25.04 19.87 0.84
CA LYS A 418 26.52 19.84 0.75
C LYS A 418 27.13 21.24 0.59
N ILE A 419 26.49 22.12 -0.18
CA ILE A 419 26.91 23.53 -0.32
C ILE A 419 26.74 24.27 1.00
N LEU A 420 25.60 24.07 1.67
CA LEU A 420 25.23 24.70 2.94
C LEU A 420 25.80 23.98 4.19
N SER A 421 26.88 23.20 4.02
CA SER A 421 27.40 22.30 5.07
C SER A 421 27.82 22.97 6.37
N ASP A 422 28.17 24.25 6.33
CA ASP A 422 28.63 25.05 7.48
C ASP A 422 27.51 25.81 8.23
N ILE A 423 26.26 25.73 7.76
CA ILE A 423 25.06 26.23 8.47
C ILE A 423 24.10 25.11 8.92
N GLN A 424 24.48 23.85 8.69
CA GLN A 424 23.80 22.69 9.23
C GLN A 424 23.84 22.70 10.76
N GLY A 425 22.71 22.36 11.39
CA GLY A 425 22.51 22.46 12.83
C GLY A 425 22.24 23.87 13.37
N ILE A 426 22.37 24.91 12.53
CA ILE A 426 22.19 26.32 12.91
C ILE A 426 20.93 26.92 12.25
N HIS A 427 20.81 26.75 10.94
CA HIS A 427 19.73 27.34 10.12
C HIS A 427 19.00 26.30 9.25
N ILE A 428 19.60 25.13 9.06
CA ILE A 428 19.02 23.98 8.37
C ILE A 428 19.37 22.70 9.17
N PRO A 429 18.60 21.60 9.07
CA PRO A 429 18.94 20.33 9.71
C PRO A 429 20.32 19.81 9.32
N ASN A 430 20.91 18.94 10.15
CA ASN A 430 22.11 18.20 9.74
C ASN A 430 21.73 17.08 8.79
N LEU A 431 22.43 16.95 7.66
CA LEU A 431 22.34 15.84 6.72
C LEU A 431 23.15 14.66 7.26
N LEU A 432 22.47 13.59 7.67
CA LEU A 432 23.09 12.43 8.34
C LEU A 432 23.38 11.29 7.36
N CYS A 433 22.49 11.06 6.40
CA CYS A 433 22.65 10.01 5.39
C CYS A 433 21.86 10.34 4.13
N TYR A 434 22.29 9.85 2.96
CA TYR A 434 21.52 9.94 1.72
C TYR A 434 21.99 8.86 0.73
N GLY A 435 21.14 8.47 -0.22
CA GLY A 435 21.48 7.50 -1.26
C GLY A 435 20.35 6.53 -1.61
N PHE A 436 20.69 5.56 -2.46
CA PHE A 436 19.77 4.50 -2.87
C PHE A 436 19.74 3.36 -1.84
N TYR A 437 18.58 2.71 -1.71
CA TYR A 437 18.43 1.48 -0.96
C TYR A 437 17.23 0.67 -1.47
N GLY A 438 17.12 -0.60 -1.07
CA GLY A 438 16.03 -1.47 -1.54
C GLY A 438 16.04 -1.79 -3.04
N GLY A 439 16.99 -1.26 -3.82
CA GLY A 439 16.98 -1.30 -5.29
C GLY A 439 15.95 -0.37 -5.97
N MET A 440 15.01 0.21 -5.21
CA MET A 440 13.90 1.03 -5.72
C MET A 440 13.61 2.30 -4.88
N TYR A 441 14.39 2.58 -3.83
CA TYR A 441 14.23 3.76 -3.00
C TYR A 441 15.39 4.72 -3.09
N TYR A 442 15.10 6.01 -2.90
CA TYR A 442 16.09 7.04 -2.57
C TYR A 442 15.71 7.69 -1.24
N ALA A 443 16.70 7.86 -0.35
CA ALA A 443 16.53 8.45 0.98
C ALA A 443 17.42 9.68 1.20
N ILE A 444 16.94 10.56 2.07
CA ILE A 444 17.65 11.67 2.71
C ILE A 444 17.27 11.64 4.19
N GLY A 445 18.21 11.31 5.07
CA GLY A 445 18.04 11.29 6.52
C GLY A 445 18.67 12.53 7.15
N MET A 446 17.89 13.22 7.97
CA MET A 446 18.24 14.49 8.60
C MET A 446 17.95 14.46 10.11
N THR A 447 18.60 15.33 10.89
CA THR A 447 18.20 15.52 12.30
C THR A 447 16.74 15.93 12.40
N LEU A 448 15.98 15.27 13.28
CA LEU A 448 14.63 15.68 13.62
C LEU A 448 14.68 17.01 14.37
N VAL A 449 13.99 18.05 13.86
CA VAL A 449 13.94 19.38 14.48
C VAL A 449 12.53 19.96 14.44
N GLY A 450 12.10 20.55 15.56
CA GLY A 450 10.93 21.44 15.64
C GLY A 450 9.59 20.88 15.15
N SER A 451 8.68 21.81 14.82
CA SER A 451 7.39 21.59 14.17
C SER A 451 7.13 22.66 13.10
N ALA A 452 6.35 22.34 12.07
CA ALA A 452 6.11 23.25 10.95
C ALA A 452 5.29 24.49 11.33
N LEU A 453 5.57 25.64 10.70
CA LEU A 453 4.97 26.95 11.01
C LEU A 453 3.43 26.94 10.97
N ASN A 454 2.83 26.14 10.10
CA ASN A 454 1.38 26.01 9.99
C ASN A 454 0.70 25.39 11.23
N ASN A 455 1.46 24.75 12.14
CA ASN A 455 0.94 24.26 13.42
C ASN A 455 0.80 25.38 14.47
N TYR A 456 1.37 26.56 14.22
CA TYR A 456 1.38 27.68 15.14
C TYR A 456 0.30 28.70 14.78
N LYS A 457 -0.35 29.29 15.79
CA LYS A 457 -1.25 30.44 15.57
C LYS A 457 -0.51 31.77 15.51
N ARG A 458 0.60 31.87 16.24
CA ARG A 458 1.49 33.03 16.30
C ARG A 458 2.93 32.58 16.57
N ILE A 459 3.90 33.40 16.19
CA ILE A 459 5.33 33.25 16.49
C ILE A 459 5.84 34.46 17.26
N THR A 460 7.00 34.35 17.90
CA THR A 460 7.67 35.48 18.54
C THR A 460 8.44 36.34 17.52
N GLU A 461 8.64 37.64 17.81
CA GLU A 461 9.53 38.48 16.98
C GLU A 461 10.96 37.90 16.91
N ARG A 462 11.39 37.18 17.95
CA ARG A 462 12.68 36.45 17.94
C ARG A 462 12.68 35.33 16.90
N GLN A 463 11.66 34.46 16.90
CA GLN A 463 11.50 33.41 15.88
C GLN A 463 11.41 34.01 14.47
N ARG A 464 10.66 35.11 14.29
CA ARG A 464 10.58 35.87 13.03
C ARG A 464 11.96 36.34 12.55
N VAL A 465 12.74 36.99 13.43
CA VAL A 465 14.11 37.45 13.12
C VAL A 465 15.04 36.26 12.81
N MET A 466 14.94 35.16 13.55
CA MET A 466 15.72 33.94 13.30
C MET A 466 15.41 33.31 11.93
N GLY A 467 14.14 33.31 11.49
CA GLY A 467 13.76 32.86 10.15
C GLY A 467 14.37 33.73 9.04
N LEU A 468 14.38 35.05 9.21
CA LEU A 468 15.02 35.97 8.27
C LEU A 468 16.55 35.81 8.25
N LEU A 469 17.18 35.57 9.40
CA LEU A 469 18.62 35.27 9.50
C LEU A 469 18.97 33.95 8.80
N ALA A 470 18.16 32.90 9.00
CA ALA A 470 18.34 31.62 8.33
C ALA A 470 18.29 31.76 6.79
N LEU A 471 17.36 32.54 6.26
CA LEU A 471 17.28 32.79 4.82
C LEU A 471 18.47 33.59 4.30
N ASN A 472 18.88 34.67 5.00
CA ASN A 472 20.08 35.43 4.60
C ASN A 472 21.32 34.53 4.54
N ALA A 473 21.51 33.64 5.52
CA ALA A 473 22.65 32.72 5.54
C ALA A 473 22.66 31.72 4.36
N ILE A 474 21.49 31.39 3.80
CA ILE A 474 21.36 30.58 2.57
C ILE A 474 21.70 31.44 1.34
N HIS A 475 21.17 32.67 1.27
CA HIS A 475 21.44 33.62 0.18
C HIS A 475 22.93 34.02 0.09
N ASP A 476 23.60 34.21 1.23
CA ASP A 476 25.05 34.50 1.33
C ASP A 476 25.93 33.40 0.70
N ARG A 477 25.39 32.17 0.56
CA ARG A 477 26.05 31.03 -0.10
C ARG A 477 25.65 30.88 -1.57
N GLY A 478 24.94 31.87 -2.13
CA GLY A 478 24.50 31.90 -3.53
C GLY A 478 23.38 30.91 -3.85
N VAL A 479 22.65 30.43 -2.83
CA VAL A 479 21.52 29.49 -2.95
C VAL A 479 20.21 30.24 -2.84
N LEU A 480 19.29 30.02 -3.79
CA LEU A 480 17.90 30.46 -3.73
C LEU A 480 17.05 29.24 -3.31
N HIS A 481 16.24 29.36 -2.25
CA HIS A 481 15.46 28.24 -1.72
C HIS A 481 14.35 27.81 -2.71
N ASN A 482 13.69 28.79 -3.33
CA ASN A 482 12.67 28.68 -4.37
C ASN A 482 11.38 27.93 -3.97
N ASP A 483 11.18 27.60 -2.69
CA ASP A 483 9.92 27.05 -2.15
C ASP A 483 9.64 27.51 -0.70
N ILE A 484 9.76 28.82 -0.45
CA ILE A 484 9.36 29.38 0.86
C ILE A 484 7.84 29.25 1.04
N ARG A 485 7.45 28.50 2.08
CA ARG A 485 6.07 28.24 2.54
C ARG A 485 6.07 27.73 3.98
N GLU A 486 4.92 27.72 4.63
CA GLU A 486 4.74 27.35 6.04
C GLU A 486 5.25 25.94 6.37
N ALA A 487 4.99 24.99 5.47
CA ALA A 487 5.41 23.59 5.63
C ALA A 487 6.93 23.39 5.60
N ASN A 488 7.68 24.35 5.05
CA ASN A 488 9.13 24.27 4.87
C ASN A 488 9.91 25.10 5.93
N ILE A 489 9.20 25.65 6.92
CA ILE A 489 9.75 26.44 8.04
C ILE A 489 9.44 25.67 9.32
N LEU A 490 10.46 25.16 10.01
CA LEU A 490 10.31 24.42 11.26
C LEU A 490 10.78 25.27 12.45
N LEU A 491 9.98 25.33 13.51
CA LEU A 491 10.29 26.05 14.75
C LEU A 491 10.59 25.06 15.88
N ASP A 492 11.71 25.29 16.58
CA ASP A 492 12.05 24.63 17.83
C ASP A 492 11.77 25.57 19.02
N ASP A 493 10.61 25.39 19.63
CA ASP A 493 10.17 26.16 20.80
C ASP A 493 11.10 26.02 22.01
N THR A 494 11.94 24.98 22.07
CA THR A 494 12.84 24.79 23.22
C THR A 494 14.05 25.74 23.16
N ASN A 495 14.41 26.22 21.98
CA ASN A 495 15.61 27.04 21.75
C ASN A 495 15.34 28.38 21.00
N ASP A 496 14.09 28.68 20.63
CA ASP A 496 13.70 29.76 19.71
C ASP A 496 14.39 29.68 18.32
N VAL A 497 14.77 28.48 17.88
CA VAL A 497 15.48 28.29 16.61
C VAL A 497 14.49 28.03 15.47
N VAL A 498 14.78 28.61 14.30
CA VAL A 498 14.04 28.37 13.06
C VAL A 498 14.94 27.68 12.05
N TYR A 499 14.44 26.58 11.48
CA TYR A 499 15.11 25.79 10.46
C TYR A 499 14.34 25.87 9.14
N LEU A 500 15.07 26.03 8.03
CA LEU A 500 14.52 25.94 6.67
C LEU A 500 14.83 24.56 6.07
N ILE A 501 13.84 23.97 5.38
CA ILE A 501 13.90 22.59 4.84
C ILE A 501 13.32 22.48 3.42
N ASP A 502 13.53 21.32 2.79
CA ASP A 502 13.09 20.99 1.43
C ASP A 502 13.75 21.84 0.32
N PHE A 503 15.02 21.54 0.06
CA PHE A 503 15.81 22.18 -0.99
C PHE A 503 15.63 21.55 -2.39
N GLY A 504 14.58 20.74 -2.61
CA GLY A 504 14.37 20.02 -3.87
C GLY A 504 14.14 20.92 -5.08
N MET A 505 13.61 22.13 -4.85
CA MET A 505 13.34 23.14 -5.87
C MET A 505 14.43 24.23 -5.98
N SER A 506 15.44 24.18 -5.12
CA SER A 506 16.43 25.25 -4.94
C SER A 506 17.44 25.36 -6.08
N ARG A 507 17.95 26.59 -6.27
CA ARG A 507 18.85 26.94 -7.38
C ARG A 507 20.12 27.61 -6.88
N ILE A 508 21.17 27.51 -7.67
CA ILE A 508 22.46 28.20 -7.46
C ILE A 508 22.67 29.23 -8.58
N HIS A 509 23.50 30.24 -8.31
CA HIS A 509 23.83 31.31 -9.27
C HIS A 509 22.63 32.16 -9.73
N CYS A 510 21.73 32.49 -8.80
CA CYS A 510 20.62 33.42 -9.04
C CYS A 510 21.07 34.89 -8.97
N ASP A 511 20.26 35.80 -9.52
CA ASP A 511 20.51 37.24 -9.45
C ASP A 511 19.99 37.84 -8.13
N VAL A 512 20.50 39.02 -7.77
CA VAL A 512 20.14 39.70 -6.50
C VAL A 512 18.64 39.92 -6.37
N ARG A 513 17.94 40.20 -7.49
CA ARG A 513 16.48 40.41 -7.49
C ARG A 513 15.71 39.18 -7.06
N SER A 514 16.17 37.98 -7.42
CA SER A 514 15.57 36.72 -6.97
C SER A 514 15.67 36.56 -5.45
N PHE A 515 16.82 36.92 -4.86
CA PHE A 515 17.01 36.88 -3.40
C PHE A 515 16.12 37.91 -2.68
N ASP A 516 16.06 39.15 -3.19
CA ASP A 516 15.20 40.21 -2.64
C ASP A 516 13.72 39.81 -2.69
N GLU A 517 13.26 39.19 -3.78
CA GLU A 517 11.88 38.70 -3.90
C GLU A 517 11.58 37.53 -2.94
N GLU A 518 12.49 36.57 -2.81
CA GLU A 518 12.32 35.46 -1.86
C GLU A 518 12.32 35.96 -0.41
N LYS A 519 13.18 36.93 -0.08
CA LYS A 519 13.22 37.58 1.23
C LYS A 519 11.93 38.35 1.52
N ARG A 520 11.40 39.08 0.53
CA ARG A 520 10.08 39.73 0.63
C ARG A 520 8.97 38.70 0.86
N LYS A 521 9.00 37.56 0.17
CA LYS A 521 8.04 36.47 0.35
C LYS A 521 8.08 35.91 1.78
N LEU A 522 9.28 35.66 2.33
CA LEU A 522 9.43 35.18 3.71
C LEU A 522 8.99 36.23 4.74
N THR A 523 9.39 37.50 4.58
CA THR A 523 8.98 38.60 5.49
C THR A 523 7.46 38.68 5.56
N ASN A 524 6.80 38.79 4.39
CA ASN A 524 5.34 38.82 4.31
C ASN A 524 4.71 37.60 4.97
N LEU A 525 5.26 36.39 4.75
CA LEU A 525 4.73 35.17 5.34
C LEU A 525 4.79 35.20 6.86
N LEU A 526 5.94 35.57 7.45
CA LEU A 526 6.12 35.59 8.90
C LEU A 526 5.33 36.72 9.57
N ASP A 527 5.11 37.85 8.90
CA ASP A 527 4.29 38.95 9.41
C ASP A 527 2.85 38.48 9.74
N HIS A 528 2.26 37.58 8.93
CA HIS A 528 0.93 37.01 9.18
C HIS A 528 0.83 36.18 10.47
N TYR A 529 1.97 35.77 11.06
CA TYR A 529 2.04 35.03 12.32
C TYR A 529 2.51 35.91 13.50
N THR A 530 2.88 37.16 13.25
CA THR A 530 3.43 38.05 14.28
C THR A 530 2.38 39.06 14.79
N TYR A 531 1.42 39.43 13.94
CA TYR A 531 0.29 40.32 14.25
C TYR A 531 -1.02 39.53 14.40
#